data_AF-A0A3N5ULT7-F1
#
_entry.id   AF-A0A3N5ULT7-F1
#
_cell.length_a   1.000
_cell.length_b   1.000
_cell.length_c   1.000
_cell.angle_alpha   90.00
_cell.angle_beta   90.00
_cell.angle_gamma   90.00
#
_symmetry.space_group_name_H-M   'P 1'
#
loop_
_entity.id
_entity.type
_entity.pdbx_description
1 polymer ?
#
loop_
_entity_poly.entity_id
_entity_poly.type
_entity_poly.pdbx_seq_one_letter_code
_entity_poly.pdbx_strand_id
1 'polypeptide(L)' 'EGVDALYSTVQMPPGIPVATVGIDGAKNAAYLACEILSIKYPEIARRLEVLRAEMREELEEKSKTLKERRK' A
#
# COMPACT_ATOMS: atom_id res chain seq x y z
N GLU A 1 -2.25 15.17 12.93
CA GLU A 1 -0.80 15.34 12.73
C GLU A 1 -0.11 14.18 13.43
N GLY A 2 0.76 13.44 12.73
CA GLY A 2 1.46 12.24 13.25
C GLY A 2 2.94 12.25 12.87
N VAL A 3 3.50 13.45 12.73
CA VAL A 3 4.87 13.69 12.24
C VAL A 3 5.90 13.26 13.30
N ASP A 4 5.56 13.41 14.57
CA ASP A 4 6.32 12.86 15.70
C ASP A 4 6.39 11.33 15.66
N ALA A 5 5.25 10.66 15.42
CA ALA A 5 5.19 9.21 15.23
C ALA A 5 5.97 8.77 13.99
N LEU A 6 5.92 9.56 12.91
CA LEU A 6 6.68 9.28 11.69
C LEU A 6 8.19 9.38 11.95
N TYR A 7 8.68 10.46 12.56
CA TYR A 7 10.11 10.62 12.82
C TYR A 7 10.65 9.63 13.85
N SER A 8 9.86 9.29 14.86
CA SER A 8 10.26 8.27 15.85
C SER A 8 10.36 6.85 15.28
N THR A 9 9.73 6.57 14.13
CA THR A 9 9.77 5.25 13.48
C THR A 9 10.69 5.18 12.26
N VAL A 10 10.81 6.26 11.47
CA VAL A 10 11.64 6.26 10.25
C VAL A 10 13.13 6.54 10.52
N GLN A 11 13.46 7.26 11.58
CA GLN A 11 14.83 7.69 11.88
C GLN A 11 15.63 6.64 12.66
N MET A 12 15.76 5.43 12.10
CA MET A 12 16.50 4.34 12.75
C MET A 12 18.02 4.45 12.56
N PRO A 13 18.83 4.08 13.58
CA PRO A 13 20.28 4.07 13.45
C PRO A 13 20.77 3.01 12.45
N PRO A 14 21.99 3.15 11.92
CA PRO A 14 22.58 2.15 11.04
C PRO A 14 22.58 0.75 11.67
N GLY A 15 22.17 -0.26 10.88
CA GLY A 15 22.16 -1.67 11.28
C GLY A 15 20.82 -2.20 11.81
N ILE A 16 19.83 -1.34 12.09
CA ILE A 16 18.50 -1.75 12.58
C ILE A 16 17.41 -1.11 11.71
N PRO A 17 17.11 -1.67 10.53
CA PRO A 17 16.12 -1.09 9.63
C PRO A 17 14.70 -1.31 10.14
N VAL A 18 13.81 -0.33 9.90
CA VAL A 18 12.36 -0.43 10.11
C VAL A 18 11.66 -0.02 8.82
N ALA A 19 10.70 -0.83 8.37
CA ALA A 19 9.92 -0.55 7.17
C ALA A 19 8.72 0.34 7.52
N THR A 20 8.93 1.66 7.54
CA THR A 20 7.90 2.65 7.88
C THR A 20 7.03 2.99 6.67
N VAL A 21 5.72 2.98 6.86
CA VAL A 21 4.72 3.43 5.87
C VAL A 21 4.19 4.82 6.22
N GLY A 22 3.34 5.40 5.36
CA GLY A 22 2.74 6.72 5.62
C GLY A 22 1.93 6.78 6.92
N ILE A 23 1.74 7.99 7.46
CA ILE A 23 0.86 8.26 8.61
C ILE A 23 -0.55 7.74 8.29
N ASP A 24 -1.19 7.09 9.25
CA ASP A 24 -2.47 6.38 9.09
C ASP A 24 -2.46 5.32 7.96
N GLY A 25 -1.27 4.87 7.57
CA GLY A 25 -1.03 3.95 6.45
C GLY A 25 -1.23 2.47 6.77
N ALA A 26 -2.11 2.11 7.71
CA ALA A 26 -2.30 0.73 8.15
C ALA A 26 -2.61 -0.24 7.00
N LYS A 27 -3.39 0.21 6.02
CA LYS A 27 -3.69 -0.57 4.79
C LYS A 27 -2.41 -0.85 3.97
N ASN A 28 -1.53 0.14 3.85
CA ASN A 28 -0.25 -0.02 3.16
C ASN A 28 0.72 -0.91 3.95
N ALA A 29 0.70 -0.86 5.29
CA ALA A 29 1.46 -1.80 6.11
C ALA A 29 1.02 -3.25 5.88
N ALA A 30 -0.29 -3.49 5.82
CA ALA A 30 -0.83 -4.82 5.50
C ALA A 30 -0.42 -5.29 4.10
N TYR A 31 -0.46 -4.40 3.11
CA TYR A 31 0.03 -4.72 1.76
C TYR A 31 1.51 -5.06 1.74
N LEU A 32 2.36 -4.25 2.38
CA LEU A 32 3.79 -4.51 2.47
C LEU A 32 4.09 -5.85 3.16
N ALA A 33 3.38 -6.17 4.24
CA ALA A 33 3.50 -7.46 4.91
C ALA A 33 3.11 -8.62 3.99
N CYS A 34 1.99 -8.50 3.26
CA CYS A 34 1.57 -9.49 2.27
C CYS A 34 2.59 -9.64 1.13
N GLU A 35 3.20 -8.56 0.65
CA GLU A 35 4.25 -8.61 -0.37
C GLU A 35 5.47 -9.40 0.11
N ILE A 36 5.91 -9.18 1.34
CA ILE A 36 6.99 -9.96 1.95
C ILE A 36 6.59 -11.44 2.06
N LEU A 37 5.38 -11.74 2.55
CA LEU A 37 4.89 -13.11 2.70
C LEU A 37 4.75 -13.82 1.34
N SER A 38 4.38 -13.10 0.29
CA SER A 38 4.17 -13.66 -1.05
C SER A 38 5.42 -14.31 -1.65
N ILE A 39 6.62 -13.96 -1.18
CA ILE A 39 7.89 -14.58 -1.57
C ILE A 39 7.89 -16.08 -1.21
N LYS A 40 7.22 -16.46 -0.12
CA LYS A 40 7.15 -17.83 0.38
C LYS A 40 5.81 -18.51 0.10
N TYR A 41 4.72 -17.75 0.03
CA TYR A 41 3.35 -18.25 -0.03
C TYR A 41 2.66 -17.87 -1.36
N PRO A 42 2.65 -18.77 -2.37
CA PRO A 42 2.12 -18.48 -3.71
C PRO A 42 0.63 -18.13 -3.75
N GLU A 43 -0.15 -18.59 -2.77
CA GLU A 43 -1.56 -18.21 -2.61
C GLU A 43 -1.73 -16.73 -2.28
N ILE A 44 -0.82 -16.15 -1.49
CA ILE A 44 -0.83 -14.71 -1.17
C ILE A 44 -0.44 -13.91 -2.41
N ALA A 45 0.56 -14.38 -3.17
CA ALA A 45 0.95 -13.76 -4.44
C ALA A 45 -0.23 -13.65 -5.41
N ARG A 46 -0.95 -14.76 -5.63
CA ARG A 46 -2.15 -14.79 -6.50
C ARG A 46 -3.24 -13.83 -6.01
N ARG A 47 -3.49 -13.76 -4.70
CA ARG A 47 -4.47 -12.83 -4.13
C ARG A 47 -4.07 -11.37 -4.31
N LEU A 48 -2.78 -11.05 -4.20
CA LEU A 48 -2.27 -9.70 -4.47
C LEU A 48 -2.43 -9.30 -5.94
N GLU A 49 -2.26 -10.23 -6.88
CA GLU A 49 -2.49 -9.98 -8.30
C GLU A 49 -3.96 -9.64 -8.60
N VAL A 50 -4.89 -10.43 -8.06
CA VAL A 50 -6.34 -10.18 -8.19
C VAL A 50 -6.69 -8.80 -7.63
N LEU A 51 -6.24 -8.51 -6.41
CA LEU A 51 -6.49 -7.22 -5.77
C LEU A 51 -5.97 -6.04 -6.60
N ARG A 52 -4.77 -6.17 -7.19
CA ARG A 52 -4.20 -5.12 -8.07
C ARG A 52 -4.98 -4.95 -9.37
N ALA A 53 -5.58 -6.02 -9.90
CA ALA A 53 -6.44 -5.94 -11.07
C ALA A 53 -7.75 -5.21 -10.76
N GLU A 54 -8.41 -5.56 -9.66
CA GLU A 54 -9.63 -4.91 -9.18
C GLU A 54 -9.41 -3.41 -8.94
N MET A 55 -8.30 -3.04 -8.28
CA MET A 55 -7.96 -1.64 -8.05
C MET A 55 -7.76 -0.84 -9.35
N ARG A 56 -7.21 -1.46 -10.39
CA ARG A 56 -7.03 -0.80 -11.70
C ARG A 56 -8.39 -0.55 -12.37
N GLU A 57 -9.25 -1.55 -12.36
CA GLU A 57 -10.60 -1.44 -12.94
C GLU A 57 -11.41 -0.34 -12.24
N GLU A 58 -11.41 -0.32 -10.90
CA GLU A 58 -12.09 0.71 -10.11
C GLU A 58 -11.58 2.14 -10.43
N LEU A 59 -10.26 2.29 -10.61
CA LEU A 59 -9.66 3.58 -10.96
C LEU A 59 -10.03 4.03 -12.38
N GLU A 60 -10.08 3.10 -13.34
CA GLU A 60 -10.49 3.40 -14.71
C GLU A 60 -11.95 3.86 -14.78
N GLU A 61 -12.85 3.18 -14.06
CA GLU A 61 -14.26 3.58 -13.95
C GLU A 61 -14.42 4.96 -13.30
N LYS A 62 -13.72 5.20 -12.18
CA LYS A 62 -13.68 6.52 -11.53
C LYS A 62 -13.13 7.60 -12.47
N SER A 63 -12.13 7.29 -13.28
CA SER A 63 -11.58 8.23 -14.26
C SER A 63 -12.60 8.57 -15.37
N LYS A 64 -13.33 7.58 -15.89
CA LYS A 64 -14.37 7.77 -16.90
C LYS A 64 -15.50 8.65 -16.37
N THR A 65 -16.04 8.32 -15.21
CA THR A 65 -17.12 9.09 -14.58
C THR A 65 -16.72 10.53 -14.26
N LEU A 66 -15.48 10.77 -13.82
CA LEU A 66 -14.96 12.13 -13.60
C LEU A 66 -14.85 12.93 -14.91
N LYS A 67 -14.43 12.30 -16.02
CA LYS A 67 -14.35 12.96 -17.33
C LYS A 67 -15.73 13.32 -17.87
N GLU A 68 -16.72 12.47 -17.67
CA GLU A 68 -18.11 12.71 -18.06
C GLU A 68 -18.73 13.87 -17.27
N ARG A 69 -18.49 13.94 -15.96
CA ARG A 69 -18.96 15.07 -15.12
C ARG A 69 -18.31 16.42 -15.44
N ARG A 70 -17.13 16.41 -16.08
CA ARG A 70 -16.38 17.63 -16.43
C ARG A 70 -16.71 18.14 -17.84
N LYS A 71 -17.44 17.37 -18.64
CA LYS A 71 -18.02 17.79 -19.92
C LYS A 71 -19.39 18.40 -19.69
#